data_AF-A0AAV6TNE4-F1
#
_entry.id   AF-A0AAV6TNE4-F1
#
_cell.length_a   1.000
_cell.length_b   1.000
_cell.length_c   1.000
_cell.angle_alpha   90.00
_cell.angle_beta   90.00
_cell.angle_gamma   90.00
#
_symmetry.space_group_name_H-M   'P 1'
#
loop_
_entity.id
_entity.type
_entity.pdbx_description
1 polymer ?
#
loop_
_entity_poly.entity_id
_entity_poly.type
_entity_poly.pdbx_seq_one_letter_code
_entity_poly.pdbx_strand_id
1 'polypeptide(L)'
;MPLRKTKFREDWLLLLDNNGTKINEWCVKGSDDFSGYCFLCKATVNVSNSGKTQLMQHANTAKHKSLDDARNDCSQSRLVPKPLTKDIFLDLKNSTSDKPKPWILSEEEKLYQTEILWVIHVALNNYSFLSCDSVKTLFSQMFPDSSLPQGIKLSSRKVSYTVSHGLGPYFLKQITDE
;
A
#
# COMPACT_ATOMS: atom_id res chain seq x y z
N MET A 1 12.89 47.41 -2.43
CA MET A 1 12.71 46.36 -1.40
C MET A 1 13.20 45.03 -1.98
N PRO A 2 14.08 44.27 -1.33
CA PRO A 2 14.47 42.96 -1.84
C PRO A 2 13.24 42.04 -1.84
N LEU A 3 12.94 41.45 -2.99
CA LEU A 3 11.85 40.48 -3.16
C LEU A 3 12.13 39.25 -2.28
N ARG A 4 11.59 39.23 -1.06
CA ARG A 4 11.69 38.08 -0.16
C ARG A 4 10.84 36.95 -0.72
N LYS A 5 11.48 36.04 -1.48
CA LYS A 5 10.85 34.83 -2.00
C LYS A 5 10.86 33.74 -0.93
N THR A 6 9.73 33.09 -0.73
CA THR A 6 9.61 31.99 0.23
C THR A 6 10.06 30.68 -0.42
N LYS A 7 11.08 30.02 0.14
CA LYS A 7 11.52 28.69 -0.28
C LYS A 7 10.51 27.62 0.13
N PHE A 8 10.37 26.59 -0.70
CA PHE A 8 9.59 25.40 -0.38
C PHE A 8 10.19 24.70 0.84
N ARG A 9 9.34 24.36 1.82
CA ARG A 9 9.74 23.57 2.99
C ARG A 9 9.08 22.21 2.95
N GLU A 10 9.86 21.16 3.14
CA GLU A 10 9.36 19.77 3.18
C GLU A 10 8.41 19.54 4.36
N ASP A 11 8.57 20.27 5.45
CA ASP A 11 7.65 20.23 6.61
C ASP A 11 6.20 20.55 6.22
N TRP A 12 5.98 21.32 5.14
CA TRP A 12 4.63 21.63 4.67
C TRP A 12 3.92 20.41 4.10
N LEU A 13 4.66 19.39 3.64
CA LEU A 13 4.10 18.15 3.13
C LEU A 13 3.41 17.33 4.24
N LEU A 14 3.79 17.53 5.50
CA LEU A 14 3.17 16.86 6.66
C LEU A 14 1.90 17.56 7.15
N LEU A 15 1.59 18.76 6.65
CA LEU A 15 0.42 19.52 7.05
C LEU A 15 -0.84 19.01 6.34
N LEU A 16 -1.97 19.14 7.01
CA LEU A 16 -3.29 18.91 6.45
C LEU A 16 -3.74 20.13 5.65
N ASP A 17 -4.33 19.89 4.48
CA ASP A 17 -5.01 20.91 3.72
C ASP A 17 -6.40 21.25 4.30
N ASN A 18 -7.07 22.22 3.69
CA ASN A 18 -8.40 22.66 4.12
C ASN A 18 -9.50 21.59 3.94
N ASN A 19 -9.23 20.51 3.19
CA ASN A 19 -10.15 19.39 2.98
C ASN A 19 -9.84 18.21 3.92
N GLY A 20 -8.77 18.31 4.73
CA GLY A 20 -8.35 17.26 5.67
C GLY A 20 -7.39 16.22 5.07
N THR A 21 -6.86 16.45 3.87
CA THR A 21 -5.90 15.57 3.18
C THR A 21 -4.46 16.06 3.44
N LYS A 22 -3.51 15.16 3.68
CA LYS A 22 -2.09 15.55 3.87
C LYS A 22 -1.50 16.05 2.55
N ILE A 23 -0.75 17.15 2.58
CA ILE A 23 -0.18 17.75 1.35
C ILE A 23 0.79 16.80 0.63
N ASN A 24 1.51 15.94 1.35
CA ASN A 24 2.38 14.91 0.76
C ASN A 24 1.63 13.92 -0.14
N GLU A 25 0.31 13.79 0.04
CA GLU A 25 -0.49 12.85 -0.71
C GLU A 25 -0.77 13.32 -2.12
N TRP A 26 -0.59 14.61 -2.44
CA TRP A 26 -0.86 15.15 -3.77
C TRP A 26 0.21 16.11 -4.30
N CYS A 27 1.14 16.55 -3.45
CA CYS A 27 2.20 17.50 -3.78
C CYS A 27 3.59 16.92 -3.47
N VAL A 28 4.54 17.18 -4.36
CA VAL A 28 5.97 16.95 -4.14
C VAL A 28 6.75 18.24 -4.38
N LYS A 29 7.99 18.30 -3.88
CA LYS A 29 8.89 19.42 -4.21
C LYS A 29 9.10 19.45 -5.73
N GLY A 30 8.94 20.62 -6.34
CA GLY A 30 9.19 20.82 -7.76
C GLY A 30 10.70 20.88 -8.06
N SER A 31 11.03 21.00 -9.35
CA SER A 31 12.43 21.14 -9.79
C SER A 31 13.11 22.37 -9.21
N ASP A 32 12.36 23.44 -8.90
CA ASP A 32 12.88 24.65 -8.30
C ASP A 32 12.64 24.66 -6.78
N ASP A 33 13.55 25.27 -6.03
CA ASP A 33 13.39 25.52 -4.59
C ASP A 33 12.18 26.40 -4.22
N PHE A 34 11.46 26.94 -5.21
CA PHE A 34 10.33 27.84 -5.04
C PHE A 34 9.03 27.29 -5.64
N SER A 35 9.03 26.07 -6.18
CA SER A 35 7.85 25.46 -6.78
C SER A 35 7.52 24.12 -6.13
N GLY A 36 6.22 23.84 -6.00
CA GLY A 36 5.69 22.51 -5.66
C GLY A 36 4.98 21.93 -6.87
N TYR A 37 5.08 20.63 -7.10
CA TYR A 37 4.38 19.96 -8.19
C TYR A 37 3.22 19.12 -7.64
N CYS A 38 2.01 19.43 -8.09
CA CYS A 38 0.82 18.65 -7.79
C CYS A 38 0.61 17.57 -8.85
N PHE A 39 0.69 16.31 -8.45
CA PHE A 39 0.50 15.19 -9.39
C PHE A 39 -0.96 14.88 -9.68
N LEU A 40 -1.90 15.27 -8.81
CA LEU A 40 -3.34 15.17 -9.10
C LEU A 40 -3.72 16.15 -10.22
N CYS A 41 -3.38 17.42 -10.07
CA CYS A 41 -3.73 18.46 -11.04
C CYS A 41 -2.79 18.52 -12.26
N LYS A 42 -1.65 17.83 -12.20
CA LYS A 42 -0.51 17.94 -13.12
C LYS A 42 -0.08 19.39 -13.32
N ALA A 43 0.03 20.12 -12.21
CA ALA A 43 0.25 21.56 -12.21
C ALA A 43 1.35 21.95 -11.23
N THR A 44 2.20 22.88 -11.66
CA THR A 44 3.24 23.48 -10.82
C THR A 44 2.66 24.66 -10.05
N VAL A 45 2.75 24.59 -8.72
CA VAL A 45 2.32 25.64 -7.79
C VAL A 45 3.55 26.47 -7.41
N ASN A 46 3.52 27.77 -7.70
CA ASN A 46 4.64 28.66 -7.38
C ASN A 46 4.53 29.17 -5.94
N VAL A 47 5.43 28.76 -5.07
CA VAL A 47 5.32 29.06 -3.64
C VAL A 47 6.05 30.37 -3.23
N SER A 48 6.70 31.03 -4.19
CA SER A 48 7.60 32.16 -3.92
C SER A 48 6.93 33.36 -3.25
N ASN A 49 5.65 33.62 -3.54
CA ASN A 49 4.96 34.83 -3.07
C ASN A 49 4.36 34.66 -1.66
N SER A 50 3.70 33.53 -1.38
CA SER A 50 2.90 33.37 -0.14
C SER A 50 3.11 32.04 0.59
N GLY A 51 4.17 31.29 0.25
CA GLY A 51 4.51 30.09 0.99
C GLY A 51 3.39 29.03 0.96
N LYS A 52 3.24 28.31 2.07
CA LYS A 52 2.21 27.27 2.26
C LYS A 52 0.78 27.70 1.87
N THR A 53 0.44 28.98 1.97
CA THR A 53 -0.91 29.48 1.64
C THR A 53 -1.25 29.22 0.17
N GLN A 54 -0.27 29.24 -0.73
CA GLN A 54 -0.50 28.90 -2.14
C GLN A 54 -0.85 27.43 -2.35
N LEU A 55 -0.26 26.53 -1.56
CA LEU A 55 -0.63 25.12 -1.56
C LEU A 55 -2.07 24.93 -1.07
N MET A 56 -2.47 25.65 -0.01
CA MET A 56 -3.85 25.61 0.49
C MET A 56 -4.87 26.17 -0.50
N GLN A 57 -4.50 27.24 -1.22
CA GLN A 57 -5.34 27.80 -2.29
C GLN A 57 -5.47 26.83 -3.48
N HIS A 58 -4.38 26.15 -3.84
CA HIS A 58 -4.42 25.11 -4.85
C HIS A 58 -5.38 23.97 -4.47
N ALA A 59 -5.30 23.47 -3.23
CA ALA A 59 -6.20 22.44 -2.70
C ALA A 59 -7.68 22.86 -2.77
N ASN A 60 -7.95 24.16 -2.61
CA ASN A 60 -9.30 24.72 -2.70
C ASN A 60 -9.82 24.91 -4.13
N THR A 61 -8.99 24.70 -5.16
CA THR A 61 -9.42 24.87 -6.55
C THR A 61 -10.42 23.78 -6.94
N ALA A 62 -11.49 24.13 -7.67
CA ALA A 62 -12.53 23.18 -8.06
C ALA A 62 -11.98 21.93 -8.78
N LYS A 63 -10.98 22.11 -9.65
CA LYS A 63 -10.26 21.02 -10.32
C LYS A 63 -9.59 20.07 -9.34
N HIS A 64 -8.96 20.60 -8.29
CA HIS A 64 -8.30 19.78 -7.28
C HIS A 64 -9.34 19.01 -6.47
N LYS A 65 -10.40 19.68 -5.98
CA LYS A 65 -11.49 19.03 -5.23
C LYS A 65 -12.13 17.89 -6.01
N SER A 66 -12.49 18.09 -7.26
CA SER A 66 -13.08 17.01 -8.08
C SER A 66 -12.15 15.81 -8.26
N LEU A 67 -10.83 16.05 -8.34
CA LEU A 67 -9.84 14.98 -8.50
C LEU A 67 -9.50 14.29 -7.18
N ASP A 68 -9.50 15.03 -6.07
CA ASP A 68 -9.31 14.49 -4.73
C ASP A 68 -10.54 13.68 -4.30
N ASP A 69 -11.75 14.18 -4.58
CA ASP A 69 -13.01 13.46 -4.38
C ASP A 69 -13.06 12.20 -5.24
N ALA A 70 -12.69 12.28 -6.53
CA ALA A 70 -12.64 11.12 -7.42
C ALA A 70 -11.55 10.09 -7.03
N ARG A 71 -10.44 10.56 -6.45
CA ARG A 71 -9.40 9.69 -5.87
C ARG A 71 -9.91 8.99 -4.61
N ASN A 72 -10.66 9.70 -3.78
CA ASN A 72 -11.23 9.19 -2.54
C ASN A 72 -12.51 8.38 -2.78
N ASP A 73 -13.12 8.47 -3.97
CA ASP A 73 -14.25 7.64 -4.37
C ASP A 73 -13.82 6.17 -4.49
N CYS A 74 -14.58 5.31 -3.80
CA CYS A 74 -14.29 3.89 -3.61
C CYS A 74 -14.14 3.13 -4.94
N SER A 75 -14.77 3.65 -6.00
CA SER A 75 -14.88 3.04 -7.32
C SER A 75 -13.57 3.02 -8.12
N GLN A 76 -12.59 3.91 -7.85
CA GLN A 76 -11.40 4.11 -8.71
C GLN A 76 -10.04 4.01 -7.99
N SER A 77 -10.05 3.65 -6.70
CA SER A 77 -8.83 3.44 -5.88
C SER A 77 -7.85 2.39 -6.42
N ARG A 78 -8.28 1.55 -7.38
CA ARG A 78 -7.51 0.45 -7.97
C ARG A 78 -6.51 0.87 -9.06
N LEU A 79 -6.61 2.10 -9.57
CA LEU A 79 -5.89 2.51 -10.78
C LEU A 79 -4.74 3.49 -10.54
N VAL A 80 -4.41 3.82 -9.28
CA VAL A 80 -3.31 4.75 -8.96
C VAL A 80 -2.07 3.95 -8.55
N PRO A 81 -0.99 3.94 -9.34
CA PRO A 81 0.28 3.33 -8.93
C PRO A 81 0.86 4.14 -7.78
N LYS A 82 0.98 3.53 -6.59
CA LYS A 82 1.90 4.06 -5.58
C LYS A 82 3.33 3.78 -6.05
N PRO A 83 4.25 4.75 -5.95
CA PRO A 83 5.64 4.50 -6.28
C PRO A 83 6.18 3.36 -5.41
N LEU A 84 6.69 2.32 -6.06
CA LEU A 84 7.23 1.12 -5.44
C LEU A 84 8.55 1.48 -4.76
N THR A 85 8.54 1.74 -3.45
CA THR A 85 9.77 1.82 -2.65
C THR A 85 10.09 0.45 -2.06
N LYS A 86 11.38 0.16 -1.92
CA LYS A 86 12.00 -1.18 -1.76
C LYS A 86 11.75 -1.85 -0.39
N ASP A 87 10.84 -1.34 0.43
CA ASP A 87 10.80 -1.62 1.87
C ASP A 87 9.62 -2.51 2.30
N ILE A 88 9.23 -3.46 1.45
CA ILE A 88 8.11 -4.40 1.70
C ILE A 88 8.32 -5.26 2.97
N PHE A 89 9.57 -5.46 3.42
CA PHE A 89 9.89 -6.42 4.48
C PHE A 89 9.93 -5.87 5.91
N LEU A 90 9.95 -4.54 6.11
CA LEU A 90 10.18 -3.94 7.44
C LEU A 90 8.94 -3.32 8.11
N ASP A 91 7.85 -3.11 7.38
CA ASP A 91 6.68 -2.38 7.89
C ASP A 91 5.73 -3.19 8.79
N LEU A 92 5.94 -4.50 8.95
CA LEU A 92 5.02 -5.34 9.73
C LEU A 92 5.19 -5.21 11.26
N LYS A 93 6.29 -4.60 11.74
CA LYS A 93 6.61 -4.63 13.18
C LYS A 93 6.54 -3.28 13.91
N ASN A 94 6.54 -2.15 13.21
CA ASN A 94 6.52 -0.83 13.85
C ASN A 94 5.36 0.03 13.31
N SER A 95 4.14 -0.23 13.81
CA SER A 95 2.99 0.67 13.62
C SER A 95 2.26 0.90 14.94
N THR A 96 2.76 1.84 15.72
CA THR A 96 1.96 2.59 16.68
C THR A 96 1.76 4.00 16.14
N SER A 97 0.49 4.29 15.79
CA SER A 97 -0.10 5.61 15.55
C SER A 97 0.03 6.25 14.14
N ASP A 98 -0.61 5.64 13.14
CA ASP A 98 -1.61 6.25 12.23
C ASP A 98 -1.93 5.24 11.12
N LYS A 99 -2.97 4.43 11.35
CA LYS A 99 -3.21 3.20 10.61
C LYS A 99 -3.76 3.50 9.20
N PRO A 100 -3.17 2.95 8.12
CA PRO A 100 -3.86 2.84 6.83
C PRO A 100 -5.15 2.06 7.07
N LYS A 101 -6.26 2.52 6.48
CA LYS A 101 -7.55 1.80 6.58
C LYS A 101 -7.28 0.36 6.10
N PRO A 102 -7.35 -0.62 7.01
CA PRO A 102 -6.94 -1.98 6.71
C PRO A 102 -7.88 -2.50 5.64
N TRP A 103 -7.35 -3.30 4.74
CA TRP A 103 -8.14 -4.24 3.95
C TRP A 103 -8.93 -5.04 4.98
N ILE A 104 -10.23 -4.75 5.15
CA ILE A 104 -11.09 -5.54 6.03
C ILE A 104 -11.37 -6.82 5.26
N LEU A 105 -10.36 -7.69 5.23
CA LEU A 105 -10.49 -9.06 4.77
C LEU A 105 -11.43 -9.75 5.76
N SER A 106 -12.41 -10.46 5.22
CA SER A 106 -13.18 -11.43 5.99
C SER A 106 -12.23 -12.41 6.68
N GLU A 107 -12.70 -13.07 7.73
CA GLU A 107 -11.89 -14.09 8.43
C GLU A 107 -11.45 -15.20 7.46
N GLU A 108 -12.31 -15.55 6.49
CA GLU A 108 -12.01 -16.54 5.45
C GLU A 108 -10.91 -16.07 4.49
N GLU A 109 -10.96 -14.82 4.04
CA GLU A 109 -9.92 -14.28 3.14
C GLU A 109 -8.55 -14.22 3.81
N LYS A 110 -8.51 -13.94 5.11
CA LYS A 110 -7.25 -13.99 5.90
C LYS A 110 -6.69 -15.40 5.97
N LEU A 111 -7.55 -16.42 6.09
CA LEU A 111 -7.15 -17.82 6.03
C LEU A 111 -6.55 -18.16 4.66
N TYR A 112 -7.24 -17.82 3.58
CA TYR A 112 -6.74 -18.06 2.21
C TYR A 112 -5.40 -17.35 1.96
N GLN A 113 -5.29 -16.09 2.36
CA GLN A 113 -4.04 -15.34 2.21
C GLN A 113 -2.89 -16.03 2.95
N THR A 114 -3.13 -16.46 4.20
CA THR A 114 -2.13 -17.15 5.02
C THR A 114 -1.71 -18.47 4.38
N GLU A 115 -2.67 -19.25 3.89
CA GLU A 115 -2.40 -20.51 3.21
C GLU A 115 -1.59 -20.31 1.93
N ILE A 116 -1.95 -19.34 1.10
CA ILE A 116 -1.22 -19.01 -0.14
C ILE A 116 0.21 -18.59 0.19
N LEU A 117 0.40 -17.73 1.18
CA LEU A 117 1.74 -17.30 1.61
C LEU A 117 2.60 -18.48 2.09
N TRP A 118 2.01 -19.40 2.86
CA TRP A 118 2.72 -20.60 3.29
C TRP A 118 3.08 -21.51 2.11
N VAL A 119 2.17 -21.70 1.15
CA VAL A 119 2.44 -22.49 -0.06
C VAL A 119 3.57 -21.87 -0.89
N ILE A 120 3.60 -20.55 -1.04
CA ILE A 120 4.70 -19.82 -1.70
C ILE A 120 6.01 -20.07 -0.94
N HIS A 121 6.00 -19.98 0.39
CA HIS A 121 7.18 -20.24 1.20
C HIS A 121 7.72 -21.65 1.02
N VAL A 122 6.84 -22.65 0.99
CA VAL A 122 7.18 -24.06 0.72
C VAL A 122 7.86 -24.20 -0.64
N ALA A 123 7.30 -23.59 -1.68
CA ALA A 123 7.85 -23.66 -3.04
C ALA A 123 9.21 -22.97 -3.14
N LEU A 124 9.35 -21.76 -2.59
CA LEU A 124 10.60 -20.99 -2.63
C LEU A 124 11.76 -21.69 -1.90
N ASN A 125 11.46 -22.39 -0.81
CA ASN A 125 12.47 -23.06 0.02
C ASN A 125 12.59 -24.56 -0.27
N ASN A 126 11.93 -25.06 -1.33
CA ASN A 126 11.93 -26.47 -1.72
C ASN A 126 11.58 -27.42 -0.56
N TYR A 127 10.60 -27.04 0.27
CA TYR A 127 10.15 -27.91 1.37
C TYR A 127 9.38 -29.11 0.82
N SER A 128 9.54 -30.25 1.51
CA SER A 128 8.75 -31.45 1.21
C SER A 128 7.28 -31.18 1.45
N PHE A 129 6.41 -31.53 0.51
CA PHE A 129 4.96 -31.37 0.72
C PHE A 129 4.46 -32.21 1.90
N LEU A 130 5.10 -33.34 2.22
CA LEU A 130 4.74 -34.15 3.39
C LEU A 130 4.95 -33.42 4.71
N SER A 131 5.91 -32.48 4.78
CA SER A 131 6.12 -31.72 6.02
C SER A 131 4.97 -30.77 6.34
N CYS A 132 4.06 -30.53 5.39
CA CYS A 132 2.90 -29.67 5.57
C CYS A 132 1.73 -30.36 6.30
N ASP A 133 1.71 -31.69 6.42
CA ASP A 133 0.60 -32.41 7.07
C ASP A 133 0.57 -32.18 8.59
N SER A 134 1.72 -31.99 9.23
CA SER A 134 1.83 -31.69 10.66
C SER A 134 1.70 -30.19 10.99
N VAL A 135 1.72 -29.31 9.98
CA VAL A 135 1.74 -27.84 10.18
C VAL A 135 0.48 -27.35 10.87
N LYS A 136 -0.69 -27.92 10.55
CA LYS A 136 -1.95 -27.57 11.20
C LYS A 136 -1.88 -27.79 12.72
N THR A 137 -1.38 -28.96 13.12
CA THR A 137 -1.19 -29.32 14.54
C THR A 137 -0.17 -28.41 15.20
N LEU A 138 0.96 -28.19 14.53
CA LEU A 138 2.04 -27.32 15.00
C LEU A 138 1.54 -25.90 15.26
N PHE A 139 0.84 -25.27 14.31
CA PHE A 139 0.33 -23.92 14.47
C PHE A 139 -0.74 -23.81 15.55
N SER A 140 -1.56 -24.85 15.71
CA SER A 140 -2.54 -24.91 16.79
C SER A 140 -1.86 -24.94 18.18
N GLN A 141 -0.70 -25.60 18.29
CA GLN A 141 0.09 -25.63 19.53
C GLN A 141 0.92 -24.36 19.75
N MET A 142 1.46 -23.77 18.69
CA MET A 142 2.24 -22.53 18.78
C MET A 142 1.38 -21.32 19.14
N PHE A 143 0.12 -21.31 18.72
CA PHE A 143 -0.78 -20.17 18.89
C PHE A 143 -2.17 -20.61 19.44
N PRO A 144 -2.23 -21.11 20.68
CA PRO A 144 -3.45 -21.68 21.25
C PRO A 144 -4.61 -20.68 21.38
N ASP A 145 -4.30 -19.40 21.59
CA ASP A 145 -5.31 -18.34 21.81
C ASP A 145 -5.87 -17.74 20.51
N SER A 146 -5.34 -18.15 19.35
CA SER A 146 -5.73 -17.58 18.07
C SER A 146 -6.76 -18.44 17.36
N SER A 147 -7.80 -17.80 16.80
CA SER A 147 -8.82 -18.47 15.99
C SER A 147 -8.34 -18.83 14.57
N LEU A 148 -7.28 -18.17 14.10
CA LEU A 148 -6.79 -18.29 12.73
C LEU A 148 -6.18 -19.67 12.40
N PRO A 149 -5.31 -20.29 13.21
CA PRO A 149 -4.77 -21.62 12.95
C PRO A 149 -5.82 -22.75 12.92
N GLN A 150 -6.93 -22.58 13.64
CA GLN A 150 -8.00 -23.58 13.72
C GLN A 150 -8.71 -23.75 12.36
N GLY A 151 -8.81 -22.67 11.59
CA GLY A 151 -9.43 -22.64 10.26
C GLY A 151 -8.52 -23.07 9.12
N ILE A 152 -7.21 -23.18 9.34
CA ILE A 152 -6.25 -23.56 8.29
C ILE A 152 -6.47 -25.03 7.89
N LYS A 153 -6.65 -25.25 6.59
CA LYS A 153 -6.85 -26.57 5.97
C LYS A 153 -5.64 -26.95 5.13
N LEU A 154 -4.45 -26.82 5.69
CA LEU A 154 -3.19 -27.18 5.02
C LEU A 154 -2.94 -28.68 5.07
N SER A 155 -2.59 -29.27 3.92
CA SER A 155 -2.16 -30.66 3.78
C SER A 155 -1.20 -30.78 2.61
N SER A 156 -0.41 -31.85 2.58
CA SER A 156 0.53 -32.18 1.51
C SER A 156 -0.15 -32.18 0.14
N ARG A 157 -1.33 -32.78 0.03
CA ARG A 157 -2.14 -32.80 -1.20
C ARG A 157 -2.61 -31.42 -1.61
N LYS A 158 -3.12 -30.62 -0.67
CA LYS A 158 -3.60 -29.26 -0.97
C LYS A 158 -2.45 -28.39 -1.45
N VAL A 159 -1.31 -28.44 -0.76
CA VAL A 159 -0.10 -27.69 -1.14
C VAL A 159 0.36 -28.11 -2.53
N SER A 160 0.52 -29.41 -2.78
CA SER A 160 0.92 -29.92 -4.10
C SER A 160 -0.02 -29.42 -5.21
N TYR A 161 -1.34 -29.51 -4.99
CA TYR A 161 -2.33 -29.06 -5.95
C TYR A 161 -2.29 -27.54 -6.16
N THR A 162 -2.18 -26.76 -5.08
CA THR A 162 -2.10 -25.29 -5.16
C THR A 162 -0.84 -24.85 -5.90
N VAL A 163 0.31 -25.53 -5.71
CA VAL A 163 1.53 -25.24 -6.47
C VAL A 163 1.35 -25.60 -7.94
N SER A 164 0.89 -26.82 -8.26
CA SER A 164 0.86 -27.33 -9.64
C SER A 164 -0.28 -26.77 -10.49
N HIS A 165 -1.45 -26.51 -9.91
CA HIS A 165 -2.66 -26.10 -10.62
C HIS A 165 -3.14 -24.69 -10.28
N GLY A 166 -2.64 -24.08 -9.21
CA GLY A 166 -2.96 -22.70 -8.84
C GLY A 166 -1.85 -21.73 -9.22
N LEU A 167 -0.80 -21.72 -8.40
CA LEU A 167 0.30 -20.76 -8.48
C LEU A 167 1.14 -20.95 -9.75
N GLY A 168 1.49 -22.18 -10.10
CA GLY A 168 2.32 -22.48 -11.28
C GLY A 168 1.73 -21.90 -12.56
N PRO A 169 0.48 -22.26 -12.95
CA PRO A 169 -0.16 -21.68 -14.13
C PRO A 169 -0.36 -20.17 -14.03
N TYR A 170 -0.67 -19.63 -12.84
CA TYR A 170 -0.82 -18.19 -12.63
C TYR A 170 0.47 -17.42 -12.92
N PHE A 171 1.59 -17.83 -12.34
CA PHE A 171 2.88 -17.19 -12.57
C PHE A 171 3.41 -17.44 -13.98
N LEU A 172 3.19 -18.62 -14.55
CA LEU A 172 3.54 -18.89 -15.95
C LEU A 172 2.82 -17.94 -16.89
N LYS A 173 1.51 -17.70 -16.67
CA LYS A 173 0.74 -16.72 -17.42
C LYS A 173 1.30 -15.31 -17.27
N GLN A 174 1.66 -14.88 -16.06
CA GLN A 174 2.26 -13.58 -15.83
C GLN A 174 3.60 -13.40 -16.55
N ILE A 175 4.40 -14.46 -16.66
CA ILE A 175 5.72 -14.42 -17.34
C ILE A 175 5.56 -14.47 -18.87
N THR A 176 4.50 -15.09 -19.38
CA THR A 176 4.29 -15.31 -20.83
C THR A 176 3.44 -14.22 -21.48
N ASP A 177 2.55 -13.57 -20.72
CA ASP A 177 1.70 -12.46 -21.19
C ASP A 177 2.39 -11.08 -21.10
N GLU A 178 3.71 -11.04 -20.80
CA GLU A 178 4.61 -9.89 -21.02
C GLU A 178 5.29 -9.96 -22.40
#